data_AF-A0A0S7ZP57-F1
#
_entry.id   AF-A0A0S7ZP57-F1
#
_cell.length_a   1.000
_cell.length_b   1.000
_cell.length_c   1.000
_cell.angle_alpha   90.00
_cell.angle_beta   90.00
_cell.angle_gamma   90.00
#
_symmetry.space_group_name_H-M   'P 1'
#
loop_
_entity.id
_entity.type
_entity.pdbx_description
1 polymer ?
#
loop_
_entity_poly.entity_id
_entity_poly.type
_entity_poly.pdbx_seq_one_letter_code
_entity_poly.pdbx_strand_id
1 'polypeptide(L)'
;GDGGGWKLELPHVDGIGTVRGDHALQATGLIMPAINGAGGPQRMVQRAIRRLENFTDPAHYLLSAAAASALRPGGTLAALPVDMRLAIEMAVNEETERCALEGEMWLLELAWQEAEEIAAIADDLTVPAEVEQKLQQLRLRAGRQLAP
;
A
#
# COMPACT_ATOMS: atom_id res chain seq x y z
N GLY A 1 -16.10 4.17 -24.19
CA GLY A 1 -17.11 3.10 -24.31
C GLY A 1 -18.15 3.33 -23.24
N ASP A 2 -19.41 3.36 -23.61
CA ASP A 2 -20.55 3.63 -22.72
C ASP A 2 -20.78 2.38 -21.85
N GLY A 3 -19.89 2.17 -20.88
CA GLY A 3 -20.03 1.08 -19.94
C GLY A 3 -21.29 1.31 -19.14
N GLY A 4 -22.21 0.34 -19.13
CA GLY A 4 -23.35 0.25 -18.21
C GLY A 4 -22.93 0.12 -16.73
N GLY A 5 -21.78 0.68 -16.41
CA GLY A 5 -21.15 0.76 -15.12
C GLY A 5 -21.70 1.93 -14.32
N TRP A 6 -21.51 1.77 -13.03
CA TRP A 6 -21.84 2.72 -12.00
C TRP A 6 -21.37 4.16 -12.30
N LYS A 7 -22.10 5.11 -11.73
CA LYS A 7 -21.81 6.55 -11.81
C LYS A 7 -21.66 7.12 -10.40
N LEU A 8 -20.86 8.16 -10.28
CA LEU A 8 -20.72 8.94 -9.06
C LEU A 8 -21.24 10.35 -9.32
N GLU A 9 -22.18 10.79 -8.49
CA GLU A 9 -22.72 12.15 -8.50
C GLU A 9 -22.01 12.97 -7.41
N LEU A 10 -21.37 14.06 -7.82
CA LEU A 10 -20.55 14.90 -6.98
C LEU A 10 -21.18 16.29 -6.89
N PRO A 11 -21.83 16.63 -5.76
CA PRO A 11 -22.30 17.99 -5.55
C PRO A 11 -21.13 18.95 -5.35
N HIS A 12 -21.15 20.07 -6.07
CA HIS A 12 -20.19 21.18 -5.98
C HIS A 12 -20.92 22.53 -6.08
N VAL A 13 -20.19 23.63 -5.92
CA VAL A 13 -20.76 25.00 -5.86
C VAL A 13 -21.60 25.37 -7.09
N ASP A 14 -21.23 24.87 -8.28
CA ASP A 14 -21.91 25.13 -9.56
C ASP A 14 -22.95 24.07 -9.96
N GLY A 15 -23.27 23.09 -9.09
CA GLY A 15 -24.26 22.05 -9.37
C GLY A 15 -23.80 20.64 -9.03
N ILE A 16 -24.23 19.65 -9.83
CA ILE A 16 -23.88 18.24 -9.63
C ILE A 16 -23.10 17.75 -10.85
N GLY A 17 -21.84 17.43 -10.65
CA GLY A 17 -21.00 16.74 -11.64
C GLY A 17 -21.30 15.25 -11.63
N THR A 18 -21.31 14.61 -12.80
CA THR A 18 -21.43 13.14 -12.90
C THR A 18 -20.15 12.56 -13.49
N VAL A 19 -19.52 11.64 -12.77
CA VAL A 19 -18.35 10.88 -13.22
C VAL A 19 -18.77 9.43 -13.46
N ARG A 20 -18.20 8.76 -14.46
CA ARG A 20 -18.60 7.40 -14.87
C ARG A 20 -17.40 6.48 -15.08
N GLY A 21 -17.62 5.17 -14.93
CA GLY A 21 -16.62 4.15 -15.23
C GLY A 21 -15.33 4.32 -14.43
N ASP A 22 -14.19 4.19 -15.10
CA ASP A 22 -12.86 4.24 -14.45
C ASP A 22 -12.58 5.58 -13.76
N HIS A 23 -13.05 6.70 -14.32
CA HIS A 23 -12.92 8.00 -13.66
C HIS A 23 -13.75 8.08 -12.38
N ALA A 24 -14.90 7.40 -12.33
CA ALA A 24 -15.66 7.30 -11.10
C ALA A 24 -14.87 6.50 -10.07
N LEU A 25 -14.20 5.42 -10.49
CA LEU A 25 -13.36 4.57 -9.63
C LEU A 25 -12.25 5.38 -8.97
N GLN A 26 -11.51 6.12 -9.80
CA GLN A 26 -10.45 7.02 -9.35
C GLN A 26 -10.99 8.07 -8.38
N ALA A 27 -12.13 8.71 -8.71
CA ALA A 27 -12.75 9.70 -7.82
C ALA A 27 -13.16 9.09 -6.46
N THR A 28 -13.72 7.88 -6.46
CA THR A 28 -14.06 7.16 -5.23
C THR A 28 -12.81 6.88 -4.39
N GLY A 29 -11.70 6.47 -4.99
CA GLY A 29 -10.44 6.22 -4.27
C GLY A 29 -9.89 7.46 -3.55
N LEU A 30 -10.10 8.64 -4.14
CA LEU A 30 -9.72 9.92 -3.54
C LEU A 30 -10.68 10.38 -2.43
N ILE A 31 -11.97 10.11 -2.56
CA ILE A 31 -13.00 10.63 -1.66
C ILE A 31 -13.19 9.74 -0.42
N MET A 32 -13.08 8.43 -0.58
CA MET A 32 -13.36 7.48 0.49
C MET A 32 -12.48 7.65 1.73
N PRO A 33 -11.16 7.92 1.63
CA PRO A 33 -10.32 8.21 2.79
C PRO A 33 -10.80 9.43 3.60
N ALA A 34 -11.33 10.45 2.93
CA ALA A 34 -11.90 11.61 3.61
C ALA A 34 -13.21 11.27 4.34
N ILE A 35 -14.07 10.44 3.72
CA ILE A 35 -15.33 9.98 4.33
C ILE A 35 -15.06 9.05 5.52
N ASN A 36 -14.04 8.20 5.42
CA ASN A 36 -13.66 7.22 6.43
C ASN A 36 -12.48 7.66 7.28
N GLY A 37 -12.16 8.96 7.36
CA GLY A 37 -10.94 9.43 8.04
C GLY A 37 -10.83 9.06 9.53
N ALA A 38 -11.95 8.76 10.20
CA ALA A 38 -11.97 8.23 11.56
C ALA A 38 -11.71 6.71 11.66
N GLY A 39 -11.59 6.03 10.52
CA GLY A 39 -11.56 4.58 10.38
C GLY A 39 -12.83 3.90 10.89
N GLY A 40 -12.67 2.64 11.29
CA GLY A 40 -13.71 1.92 12.02
C GLY A 40 -13.10 0.95 13.02
N PRO A 41 -13.88 0.50 14.02
CA PRO A 41 -13.40 -0.46 15.01
C PRO A 41 -13.08 -1.79 14.33
N GLN A 42 -12.14 -2.56 14.89
CA GLN A 42 -11.65 -3.82 14.32
C GLN A 42 -12.76 -4.79 13.89
N ARG A 43 -13.87 -4.86 14.63
CA ARG A 43 -15.05 -5.67 14.27
C ARG A 43 -15.70 -5.28 12.93
N MET A 44 -15.68 -3.99 12.56
CA MET A 44 -16.23 -3.48 11.31
C MET A 44 -15.26 -3.72 10.16
N VAL A 45 -13.95 -3.55 10.39
CA VAL A 45 -12.90 -3.93 9.42
C VAL A 45 -13.02 -5.41 9.07
N GLN A 46 -13.17 -6.28 10.07
CA GLN A 46 -13.37 -7.72 9.84
C GLN A 46 -14.67 -8.03 9.07
N ARG A 47 -15.71 -7.22 9.24
CA ARG A 47 -16.93 -7.34 8.41
C ARG A 47 -16.70 -6.87 6.98
N ALA A 48 -15.91 -5.81 6.79
CA ALA A 48 -15.54 -5.31 5.48
C ALA A 48 -14.75 -6.36 4.68
N ILE A 49 -13.72 -6.96 5.30
CA ILE A 49 -12.92 -8.04 4.71
C ILE A 49 -13.82 -9.19 4.25
N ARG A 50 -14.69 -9.71 5.14
CA ARG A 50 -15.62 -10.80 4.79
C ARG A 50 -16.57 -10.45 3.65
N ARG A 51 -16.90 -9.16 3.46
CA ARG A 51 -17.69 -8.73 2.31
C ARG A 51 -16.87 -8.87 1.04
N LEU A 52 -15.62 -8.39 1.05
CA LEU A 52 -14.72 -8.41 -0.10
C LEU A 52 -14.32 -9.83 -0.52
N GLU A 53 -14.18 -10.76 0.41
CA GLU A 53 -13.88 -12.18 0.10
C GLU A 53 -14.91 -12.82 -0.85
N ASN A 54 -16.13 -12.27 -0.95
CA ASN A 54 -17.17 -12.77 -1.86
C ASN A 54 -17.08 -12.16 -3.28
N PHE A 55 -16.12 -11.28 -3.55
CA PHE A 55 -15.99 -10.57 -4.83
C PHE A 55 -14.56 -10.71 -5.36
N THR A 56 -14.45 -11.04 -6.66
CA THR A 56 -13.15 -11.20 -7.34
C THR A 56 -12.49 -9.86 -7.69
N ASP A 57 -13.27 -8.78 -7.80
CA ASP A 57 -12.79 -7.48 -8.27
C ASP A 57 -13.52 -6.30 -7.56
N PRO A 58 -12.78 -5.24 -7.18
CA PRO A 58 -13.32 -3.98 -6.65
C PRO A 58 -14.51 -3.38 -7.40
N ALA A 59 -14.49 -3.41 -8.75
CA ALA A 59 -15.57 -2.80 -9.53
C ALA A 59 -16.90 -3.58 -9.36
N HIS A 60 -16.83 -4.90 -9.21
CA HIS A 60 -18.00 -5.74 -8.92
C HIS A 60 -18.57 -5.48 -7.52
N TYR A 61 -17.71 -5.27 -6.52
CA TYR A 61 -18.16 -4.89 -5.18
C TYR A 61 -18.86 -3.53 -5.18
N LEU A 62 -18.29 -2.54 -5.87
CA LEU A 62 -18.88 -1.22 -6.03
C LEU A 62 -20.24 -1.25 -6.72
N LEU A 63 -20.41 -2.07 -7.75
CA LEU A 63 -21.70 -2.24 -8.43
C LEU A 63 -22.75 -2.84 -7.47
N SER A 64 -22.36 -3.82 -6.67
CA SER A 64 -23.23 -4.42 -5.64
C SER A 64 -23.60 -3.41 -4.56
N ALA A 65 -22.63 -2.62 -4.07
CA ALA A 65 -22.85 -1.58 -3.08
C ALA A 65 -23.73 -0.44 -3.62
N ALA A 66 -23.54 -0.04 -4.88
CA ALA A 66 -24.36 0.96 -5.55
C ALA A 66 -25.80 0.48 -5.73
N ALA A 67 -26.02 -0.78 -6.11
CA ALA A 67 -27.35 -1.37 -6.17
C ALA A 67 -28.05 -1.39 -4.80
N ALA A 68 -27.31 -1.72 -3.74
CA ALA A 68 -27.82 -1.66 -2.36
C ALA A 68 -28.12 -0.22 -1.90
N SER A 69 -27.34 0.77 -2.36
CA SER A 69 -27.55 2.19 -2.08
C SER A 69 -28.75 2.76 -2.85
N ALA A 70 -28.96 2.34 -4.11
CA ALA A 70 -30.06 2.81 -4.96
C ALA A 70 -31.45 2.41 -4.42
N LEU A 71 -31.53 1.34 -3.62
CA LEU A 71 -32.73 0.96 -2.87
C LEU A 71 -33.07 1.94 -1.73
N ARG A 72 -32.18 2.90 -1.43
CA ARG A 72 -32.37 3.95 -0.43
C ARG A 72 -32.55 5.31 -1.11
N PRO A 73 -33.65 6.03 -0.87
CA PRO A 73 -33.81 7.39 -1.39
C PRO A 73 -32.68 8.29 -0.88
N GLY A 74 -31.93 8.93 -1.80
CA GLY A 74 -30.83 9.85 -1.44
C GLY A 74 -29.53 9.19 -0.96
N GLY A 75 -29.25 7.95 -1.38
CA GLY A 75 -28.08 7.19 -0.95
C GLY A 75 -26.73 7.83 -1.29
N THR A 76 -26.17 8.61 -0.35
CA THR A 76 -24.79 9.10 -0.42
C THR A 76 -23.81 8.04 0.08
N LEU A 77 -22.55 8.09 -0.38
CA LEU A 77 -21.48 7.19 0.12
C LEU A 77 -21.34 7.30 1.65
N ALA A 78 -21.51 8.49 2.22
CA ALA A 78 -21.46 8.73 3.66
C ALA A 78 -22.59 8.04 4.43
N ALA A 79 -23.76 7.85 3.81
CA ALA A 79 -24.92 7.21 4.42
C ALA A 79 -24.84 5.66 4.45
N LEU A 80 -23.83 5.08 3.79
CA LEU A 80 -23.60 3.64 3.84
C LEU A 80 -23.13 3.20 5.24
N PRO A 81 -23.46 1.97 5.67
CA PRO A 81 -22.88 1.37 6.87
C PRO A 81 -21.35 1.42 6.85
N VAL A 82 -20.74 1.61 8.03
CA VAL A 82 -19.29 1.73 8.19
C VAL A 82 -18.55 0.55 7.55
N ASP A 83 -19.04 -0.67 7.73
CA ASP A 83 -18.43 -1.88 7.15
C ASP A 83 -18.50 -1.90 5.62
N MET A 84 -19.53 -1.32 5.01
CA MET A 84 -19.59 -1.18 3.55
C MET A 84 -18.66 -0.09 3.06
N ARG A 85 -18.59 1.05 3.75
CA ARG A 85 -17.67 2.13 3.36
C ARG A 85 -16.22 1.68 3.45
N LEU A 86 -15.84 0.97 4.52
CA LEU A 86 -14.49 0.42 4.65
C LEU A 86 -14.18 -0.57 3.53
N ALA A 87 -15.13 -1.44 3.19
CA ALA A 87 -14.93 -2.38 2.09
C ALA A 87 -14.75 -1.64 0.74
N ILE A 88 -15.50 -0.57 0.49
CA ILE A 88 -15.34 0.25 -0.71
C ILE A 88 -13.95 0.88 -0.75
N GLU A 89 -13.51 1.50 0.35
CA GLU A 89 -12.19 2.13 0.43
C GLU A 89 -11.07 1.13 0.18
N MET A 90 -11.09 0.01 0.89
CA MET A 90 -10.11 -1.07 0.73
C MET A 90 -10.07 -1.57 -0.72
N ALA A 91 -11.23 -1.84 -1.32
CA ALA A 91 -11.31 -2.33 -2.68
C ALA A 91 -10.68 -1.36 -3.69
N VAL A 92 -10.92 -0.05 -3.53
CA VAL A 92 -10.44 0.94 -4.52
C VAL A 92 -8.98 1.31 -4.31
N ASN A 93 -8.46 1.26 -3.08
CA ASN A 93 -7.12 1.76 -2.76
C ASN A 93 -6.06 0.67 -2.57
N GLU A 94 -6.42 -0.61 -2.39
CA GLU A 94 -5.47 -1.68 -2.08
C GLU A 94 -4.27 -1.75 -3.03
N GLU A 95 -4.50 -1.65 -4.34
CA GLU A 95 -3.43 -1.69 -5.35
C GLU A 95 -2.49 -0.49 -5.20
N THR A 96 -3.06 0.70 -5.00
CA THR A 96 -2.30 1.95 -4.89
C THR A 96 -1.48 1.97 -3.60
N GLU A 97 -2.08 1.52 -2.50
CA GLU A 97 -1.41 1.38 -1.21
C GLU A 97 -0.27 0.37 -1.29
N ARG A 98 -0.46 -0.77 -1.97
CA ARG A 98 0.59 -1.77 -2.15
C ARG A 98 1.77 -1.22 -2.95
N CYS A 99 1.51 -0.55 -4.07
CA CYS A 99 2.57 0.08 -4.87
C CYS A 99 3.31 1.17 -4.07
N ALA A 100 2.60 1.95 -3.25
CA ALA A 100 3.23 2.93 -2.38
C ALA A 100 4.16 2.28 -1.34
N LEU A 101 3.69 1.21 -0.69
CA LEU A 101 4.48 0.44 0.29
C LEU A 101 5.70 -0.24 -0.35
N GLU A 102 5.55 -0.81 -1.54
CA GLU A 102 6.67 -1.40 -2.29
C GLU A 102 7.71 -0.35 -2.66
N GLY A 103 7.28 0.85 -3.06
CA GLY A 103 8.17 1.99 -3.33
C GLY A 103 8.93 2.45 -2.09
N GLU A 104 8.25 2.56 -0.93
CA GLU A 104 8.90 2.88 0.34
C GLU A 104 9.91 1.81 0.77
N MET A 105 9.56 0.52 0.60
CA MET A 105 10.46 -0.60 0.90
C MET A 105 11.74 -0.52 0.06
N TRP A 106 11.62 -0.25 -1.23
CA TRP A 106 12.76 -0.10 -2.12
C TRP A 106 13.72 1.01 -1.66
N LEU A 107 13.19 2.15 -1.21
CA LEU A 107 14.00 3.25 -0.66
C LEU A 107 14.73 2.84 0.62
N LEU A 108 14.08 2.07 1.50
CA LEU A 108 14.70 1.57 2.73
C LEU A 108 15.81 0.56 2.45
N GLU A 109 15.64 -0.34 1.49
CA GLU A 109 16.67 -1.29 1.07
C GLU A 109 17.91 -0.58 0.52
N LEU A 110 17.71 0.45 -0.30
CA LEU A 110 18.82 1.26 -0.82
C LEU A 110 19.59 1.95 0.31
N ALA A 111 18.87 2.57 1.25
CA ALA A 111 19.48 3.21 2.41
C ALA A 111 20.24 2.22 3.30
N TRP A 112 19.73 0.99 3.43
CA TRP A 112 20.41 -0.07 4.17
C TRP A 112 21.70 -0.52 3.48
N GLN A 113 21.69 -0.67 2.15
CA GLN A 113 22.89 -1.00 1.38
C GLN A 113 23.97 0.08 1.48
N GLU A 114 23.58 1.36 1.39
CA GLU A 114 24.50 2.48 1.56
C GLU A 114 25.12 2.47 2.96
N ALA A 115 24.32 2.22 4.01
CA ALA A 115 24.82 2.13 5.37
C ALA A 115 25.82 0.97 5.55
N GLU A 116 25.60 -0.17 4.90
CA GLU A 116 26.52 -1.31 4.92
C GLU A 116 27.83 -0.99 4.20
N GLU A 117 27.78 -0.28 3.06
CA GLU A 117 28.98 0.17 2.36
C GLU A 117 29.80 1.14 3.22
N ILE A 118 29.14 2.09 3.88
CA ILE A 118 29.80 3.03 4.80
C ILE A 118 30.44 2.29 5.97
N ALA A 119 29.75 1.29 6.55
CA ALA A 119 30.29 0.48 7.64
C ALA A 119 31.54 -0.30 7.21
N ALA A 120 31.52 -0.92 6.03
CA ALA A 120 32.68 -1.63 5.48
C ALA A 120 33.88 -0.68 5.27
N ILE A 121 33.65 0.53 4.73
CA ILE A 121 34.70 1.54 4.59
C ILE A 121 35.23 1.97 5.96
N ALA A 122 34.35 2.18 6.94
CA ALA A 122 34.75 2.58 8.29
C ALA A 122 35.58 1.50 8.99
N ASP A 123 35.23 0.23 8.84
CA ASP A 123 36.02 -0.89 9.35
C ASP A 123 37.43 -0.88 8.73
N ASP A 124 37.56 -0.70 7.41
CA ASP A 124 38.85 -0.65 6.72
C ASP A 124 39.71 0.56 7.15
N LEU A 125 39.10 1.71 7.43
CA LEU A 125 39.81 2.92 7.89
C LEU A 125 40.37 2.80 9.31
N THR A 126 39.82 1.90 10.14
CA THR A 126 40.20 1.83 11.57
C THR A 126 41.32 0.84 11.87
N VAL A 127 41.75 0.04 10.90
CA VAL A 127 42.83 -0.95 11.08
C VAL A 127 44.20 -0.34 10.73
N PRO A 128 45.14 -0.22 11.69
CA PRO A 128 46.50 0.20 11.38
C PRO A 128 47.22 -0.82 10.48
N ALA A 129 47.99 -0.35 9.51
CA ALA A 129 48.73 -1.19 8.55
C ALA A 129 49.61 -2.27 9.22
N GLU A 130 50.11 -2.00 10.42
CA GLU A 130 50.91 -2.95 11.21
C GLU A 130 50.09 -4.17 11.68
N VAL A 131 48.82 -3.98 12.02
CA VAL A 131 47.90 -5.05 12.43
C VAL A 131 47.56 -5.93 11.22
N GLU A 132 47.35 -5.30 10.06
CA GLU A 132 47.03 -5.98 8.80
C GLU A 132 48.20 -6.83 8.29
N GLN A 133 49.43 -6.28 8.33
CA GLN A 133 50.66 -7.02 8.03
C GLN A 133 50.87 -8.21 8.98
N LYS A 134 50.57 -8.03 10.28
CA LYS A 134 50.68 -9.10 11.27
C LYS A 134 49.69 -10.24 11.00
N LEU A 135 48.45 -9.90 10.62
CA LEU A 135 47.42 -10.88 10.27
C LEU A 135 47.81 -11.71 9.03
N GLN A 136 48.35 -11.07 7.99
CA GLN A 136 48.86 -11.77 6.80
C GLN A 136 50.00 -12.73 7.14
N GLN A 137 50.96 -12.32 7.98
CA GLN A 137 52.05 -13.19 8.41
C GLN A 137 51.55 -14.43 9.17
N LEU A 138 50.52 -14.27 10.02
CA LEU A 138 49.93 -15.38 10.77
C LEU A 138 49.17 -16.35 9.86
N ARG A 139 48.43 -15.85 8.87
CA ARG A 139 47.75 -16.70 7.86
C ARG A 139 48.74 -17.53 7.04
N LEU A 140 49.86 -16.94 6.62
CA LEU A 140 50.91 -17.66 5.88
C LEU A 140 51.61 -18.73 6.72
N ARG A 141 51.79 -18.49 8.02
CA ARG A 141 52.36 -19.49 8.95
C ARG A 141 51.41 -20.64 9.22
N ALA A 142 50.12 -20.35 9.42
CA ALA A 142 49.09 -21.37 9.61
C ALA A 142 48.93 -22.24 8.34
N GLY A 143 48.95 -21.64 7.15
CA GLY A 143 48.92 -22.38 5.88
C GLY A 143 50.13 -23.27 5.64
N ARG A 144 51.33 -22.89 6.12
CA ARG A 144 52.53 -23.73 6.06
C ARG A 144 52.54 -24.89 7.06
N GLN A 145 51.82 -24.78 8.17
CA GLN A 145 51.69 -25.86 9.15
C GLN A 145 50.68 -26.95 8.73
N LEU A 146 49.85 -26.68 7.71
CA LEU A 146 48.84 -27.59 7.17
C LEU A 146 49.23 -28.20 5.81
N ALA A 147 50.37 -27.82 5.23
CA ALA A 147 50.92 -28.49 4.06
C ALA A 147 51.77 -29.71 4.51
N PRO A 148 51.56 -30.91 3.94
CA PRO A 148 52.19 -32.16 4.38
C PRO A 148 53.71 -32.20 4.18
#